data_AF-A0AAU7P848-F1
#
_entry.id   AF-A0AAU7P848-F1
#
_cell.length_a   1.000
_cell.length_b   1.000
_cell.length_c   1.000
_cell.angle_alpha   90.00
_cell.angle_beta   90.00
_cell.angle_gamma   90.00
#
_symmetry.space_group_name_H-M   'P 1'
#
loop_
_entity.id
_entity.type
_entity.pdbx_description
1 polymer ?
#
loop_
_entity_poly.entity_id
_entity_poly.type
_entity_poly.pdbx_seq_one_letter_code
_entity_poly.pdbx_strand_id
1 'polypeptide(L)'
;MESFIPIAFVIALLWVHFYFESRRHKKPDRLERFFAGLWLLIRRVLCFGMALAFWGGSGYVVYQVASRSVPVSSLFWLGLLLPIGYLFVHWGIYGRGYRQYDFLDDKPVHEERKKRYGWRW
;
A
#
# COMPACT_ATOMS: atom_id res chain seq x y z
N MET A 1 29.54 12.63 -5.99
CA MET A 1 28.89 12.13 -4.76
C MET A 1 27.37 12.09 -4.88
N GLU A 2 26.74 13.07 -5.55
CA GLU A 2 25.28 13.14 -5.71
C GLU A 2 24.66 11.93 -6.43
N SER A 3 25.36 11.33 -7.39
CA SER A 3 24.89 10.12 -8.10
C SER A 3 25.13 8.81 -7.33
N PHE A 4 25.98 8.82 -6.30
CA PHE A 4 26.33 7.60 -5.54
C PHE A 4 25.21 7.20 -4.58
N ILE A 5 24.56 8.18 -3.96
CA ILE A 5 23.45 7.99 -3.03
C ILE A 5 22.26 7.24 -3.68
N PRO A 6 21.72 7.68 -4.84
CA PRO A 6 20.62 6.96 -5.48
C PRO A 6 21.02 5.56 -5.95
N ILE A 7 22.25 5.38 -6.45
CA ILE A 7 22.75 4.07 -6.87
C ILE A 7 22.86 3.12 -5.67
N ALA A 8 23.44 3.56 -4.56
CA ALA A 8 23.53 2.77 -3.33
C ALA A 8 22.14 2.41 -2.78
N PHE A 9 21.19 3.34 -2.86
CA PHE A 9 19.81 3.11 -2.44
C PHE A 9 19.12 2.05 -3.31
N VAL A 10 19.25 2.13 -4.64
CA VAL A 10 18.70 1.11 -5.56
C VAL A 10 19.33 -0.26 -5.30
N ILE A 11 20.65 -0.33 -5.12
CA ILE A 11 21.35 -1.58 -4.78
C ILE A 11 20.81 -2.15 -3.47
N ALA A 12 20.61 -1.32 -2.44
CA ALA A 12 20.04 -1.73 -1.17
C ALA A 12 18.62 -2.30 -1.32
N LEU A 13 17.77 -1.69 -2.14
CA LEU A 13 16.42 -2.21 -2.42
C LEU A 13 16.45 -3.57 -3.11
N LEU A 14 17.32 -3.74 -4.12
CA LEU A 14 17.51 -5.02 -4.80
C LEU A 14 18.03 -6.09 -3.83
N TRP A 15 18.97 -5.72 -2.97
CA TRP A 15 19.53 -6.61 -1.94
C TRP A 15 18.48 -7.08 -0.95
N VAL A 16 17.62 -6.17 -0.48
CA VAL A 16 16.49 -6.51 0.40
C VAL A 16 15.57 -7.50 -0.31
N HIS A 17 15.21 -7.25 -1.56
CA HIS A 17 14.36 -8.15 -2.33
C HIS A 17 14.98 -9.55 -2.45
N PHE A 18 16.27 -9.63 -2.83
CA PHE A 18 16.98 -10.89 -2.96
C PHE A 18 17.13 -11.63 -1.62
N TYR A 19 17.35 -10.90 -0.53
CA TYR A 19 17.41 -11.45 0.82
C TYR A 19 16.08 -12.11 1.22
N PHE A 20 14.95 -11.45 0.98
CA PHE A 20 13.63 -12.03 1.27
C PHE A 20 13.32 -13.25 0.39
N GLU A 21 13.68 -13.22 -0.90
CA GLU A 21 13.44 -14.36 -1.80
C GLU A 21 14.32 -15.57 -1.44
N SER A 22 15.61 -15.36 -1.20
CA SER A 22 16.55 -16.43 -0.82
C SER A 22 16.19 -17.14 0.49
N ARG A 23 15.42 -16.47 1.37
CA ARG A 23 15.01 -17.00 2.68
C ARG A 23 13.55 -17.42 2.74
N ARG A 24 12.82 -17.41 1.63
CA ARG A 24 11.39 -17.73 1.56
C ARG A 24 11.03 -19.08 2.20
N HIS A 25 11.90 -20.08 2.05
CA HIS A 25 11.72 -21.44 2.59
C HIS A 25 12.35 -21.66 3.98
N LYS A 26 13.05 -20.67 4.55
CA LYS A 26 13.68 -20.76 5.88
C LYS A 26 12.78 -20.13 6.95
N LYS A 27 12.97 -20.56 8.20
CA LYS A 27 12.29 -19.94 9.35
C LYS A 27 12.67 -18.45 9.42
N PRO A 28 11.69 -17.55 9.61
CA PRO A 28 11.95 -16.12 9.62
C PRO A 28 12.71 -15.72 10.88
N ASP A 29 13.84 -15.05 10.68
CA ASP A 29 14.67 -14.49 11.73
C ASP A 29 14.02 -13.24 12.37
N ARG A 30 14.52 -12.80 13.53
CA ARG A 30 14.02 -11.62 14.25
C ARG A 30 14.13 -10.34 13.40
N LEU A 31 15.25 -10.16 12.70
CA LEU A 31 15.45 -9.01 11.82
C LEU A 31 14.49 -9.03 10.63
N GLU A 32 14.26 -10.20 10.03
CA GLU A 32 13.33 -10.36 8.92
C GLU A 32 11.90 -10.04 9.32
N ARG A 33 11.47 -10.48 10.52
CA ARG A 33 10.17 -10.12 11.10
C ARG A 33 10.05 -8.62 11.36
N PHE A 34 11.11 -7.99 11.88
CA PHE A 34 11.14 -6.55 12.13
C PHE A 34 10.99 -5.77 10.82
N PHE A 35 11.82 -6.06 9.81
CA PHE A 35 11.73 -5.38 8.50
C PHE A 35 10.40 -5.65 7.80
N ALA A 36 9.87 -6.88 7.87
CA ALA A 36 8.56 -7.18 7.31
C ALA A 36 7.44 -6.42 8.03
N GLY A 37 7.50 -6.29 9.35
CA GLY A 37 6.57 -5.49 10.14
C GLY A 37 6.69 -4.00 9.86
N LEU A 38 7.91 -3.48 9.75
CA LEU A 38 8.18 -2.09 9.38
C LEU A 38 7.64 -1.78 7.97
N TRP A 39 7.86 -2.67 7.01
CA TRP A 39 7.29 -2.55 5.67
C TRP A 39 5.76 -2.56 5.69
N LEU A 40 5.15 -3.46 6.47
CA LEU A 40 3.70 -3.49 6.64
C LEU A 40 3.17 -2.18 7.21
N LEU A 41 3.85 -1.60 8.21
CA LEU A 41 3.48 -0.33 8.82
C LEU A 41 3.58 0.81 7.80
N ILE A 42 4.72 0.96 7.13
CA ILE A 42 4.94 1.99 6.10
C ILE A 42 3.87 1.87 5.02
N ARG A 43 3.60 0.65 4.54
CA ARG A 43 2.57 0.40 3.54
C ARG A 43 1.19 0.82 4.02
N ARG A 44 0.79 0.46 5.24
CA ARG A 44 -0.52 0.84 5.81
C ARG A 44 -0.64 2.36 5.94
N VAL A 45 0.39 3.03 6.45
CA VAL A 45 0.40 4.50 6.59
C VAL A 45 0.26 5.18 5.24
N LEU A 46 1.04 4.77 4.24
CA LEU A 46 0.96 5.36 2.89
C LEU A 46 -0.39 5.08 2.23
N CYS A 47 -0.86 3.84 2.26
CA CYS A 47 -2.13 3.46 1.64
C CYS A 47 -3.33 4.15 2.31
N PHE A 48 -3.42 4.12 3.64
CA PHE A 48 -4.52 4.78 4.33
C PHE A 48 -4.41 6.31 4.25
N GLY A 49 -3.21 6.88 4.24
CA GLY A 49 -3.01 8.30 3.98
C GLY A 49 -3.54 8.71 2.60
N MET A 50 -3.23 7.94 1.57
CA MET A 50 -3.76 8.18 0.22
C MET A 50 -5.28 7.99 0.16
N ALA A 51 -5.82 6.94 0.79
CA ALA A 51 -7.27 6.73 0.85
C ALA A 51 -7.98 7.91 1.52
N LEU A 52 -7.45 8.41 2.63
CA LEU A 52 -7.95 9.60 3.30
C LEU A 52 -7.86 10.84 2.42
N ALA A 53 -6.78 11.01 1.65
CA ALA A 53 -6.65 12.13 0.72
C ALA A 53 -7.72 12.07 -0.40
N PHE A 54 -7.96 10.91 -0.99
CA PHE A 54 -8.97 10.75 -2.04
C PHE A 54 -10.41 10.92 -1.52
N TRP A 55 -10.73 10.34 -0.36
CA TRP A 55 -12.05 10.46 0.23
C TRP A 55 -12.28 11.84 0.86
N GLY A 56 -11.26 12.44 1.48
CA GLY A 56 -11.29 13.83 1.93
C GLY A 56 -11.47 14.79 0.75
N GLY A 57 -10.74 14.58 -0.34
CA GLY A 57 -10.92 15.32 -1.60
C GLY A 57 -12.32 15.14 -2.19
N SER A 58 -12.90 13.94 -2.08
CA SER A 58 -14.30 13.68 -2.49
C SER A 58 -15.28 14.52 -1.68
N GLY A 59 -15.12 14.56 -0.35
CA GLY A 59 -15.92 15.42 0.53
C GLY A 59 -15.76 16.91 0.21
N TYR A 60 -14.53 17.33 -0.10
CA TYR A 60 -14.24 18.70 -0.53
C TYR A 60 -14.94 19.06 -1.84
N VAL A 61 -14.94 18.17 -2.84
CA VAL A 61 -15.70 18.38 -4.10
C VAL A 61 -17.19 18.56 -3.82
N VAL A 62 -17.78 17.74 -2.96
CA VAL A 62 -19.21 17.87 -2.58
C VAL A 62 -19.47 19.21 -1.91
N TYR A 63 -18.61 19.62 -0.98
CA TYR A 63 -18.71 20.93 -0.31
C TYR A 63 -18.62 22.10 -1.30
N GLN A 64 -17.70 22.04 -2.25
CA GLN A 64 -17.54 23.08 -3.28
C GLN A 64 -18.75 23.17 -4.19
N VAL A 65 -19.40 22.04 -4.53
CA VAL A 65 -20.65 22.04 -5.30
C VAL A 65 -21.80 22.61 -4.47
N ALA A 66 -21.92 22.22 -3.19
CA ALA A 66 -22.98 22.71 -2.30
C ALA A 66 -22.88 24.22 -2.04
N SER A 67 -21.65 24.75 -1.93
CA SER A 67 -21.38 26.20 -1.81
C SER A 67 -21.50 26.96 -3.13
N ARG A 68 -21.86 26.28 -4.23
CA ARG A 68 -21.93 26.84 -5.61
C ARG A 68 -20.60 27.41 -6.11
N SER A 69 -19.48 26.98 -5.54
CA SER A 69 -18.13 27.40 -5.92
C SER A 69 -17.63 26.71 -7.19
N VAL A 70 -18.18 25.54 -7.53
CA VAL A 70 -17.85 24.76 -8.74
C VAL A 70 -19.13 24.17 -9.36
N PRO A 71 -19.13 23.86 -10.67
CA PRO A 71 -20.30 23.29 -11.34
C PRO A 71 -20.64 21.88 -10.84
N VAL A 72 -21.93 21.51 -10.95
CA VAL A 72 -22.43 20.17 -10.58
C VAL A 72 -21.74 19.05 -11.36
N SER A 73 -21.25 19.33 -12.57
CA SER A 73 -20.43 18.37 -13.36
C SER A 73 -19.16 17.93 -12.63
N SER A 74 -18.65 18.69 -11.65
CA SER A 74 -17.52 18.26 -10.83
C SER A 74 -17.81 17.01 -9.99
N LEU A 75 -19.09 16.65 -9.77
CA LEU A 75 -19.46 15.41 -9.10
C LEU A 75 -19.05 14.16 -9.89
N PHE A 76 -18.82 14.25 -11.20
CA PHE A 76 -18.30 13.12 -11.99
C PHE A 76 -16.95 12.61 -11.46
N TRP A 77 -16.14 13.47 -10.83
CA TRP A 77 -14.88 13.07 -10.20
C TRP A 77 -15.07 12.07 -9.05
N LEU A 78 -16.24 12.03 -8.40
CA LEU A 78 -16.52 11.06 -7.35
C LEU A 78 -16.50 9.61 -7.86
N GLY A 79 -16.90 9.41 -9.13
CA GLY A 79 -16.82 8.12 -9.80
C GLY A 79 -15.39 7.58 -9.93
N LEU A 80 -14.39 8.46 -9.85
CA LEU A 80 -12.97 8.09 -9.86
C LEU A 80 -12.35 8.08 -8.46
N LEU A 81 -12.60 9.11 -7.66
CA LEU A 81 -11.97 9.30 -6.35
C LEU A 81 -12.38 8.21 -5.35
N LEU A 82 -13.65 7.81 -5.34
CA LEU A 82 -14.15 6.80 -4.39
C LEU A 82 -13.56 5.41 -4.67
N PRO A 83 -13.60 4.86 -5.92
CA PRO A 83 -12.98 3.57 -6.21
C PRO A 83 -11.47 3.56 -6.00
N ILE A 84 -10.77 4.65 -6.33
CA ILE A 84 -9.33 4.74 -6.09
C ILE A 84 -9.04 4.68 -4.59
N GLY A 85 -9.76 5.45 -3.76
CA GLY A 85 -9.58 5.39 -2.32
C GLY A 85 -9.84 3.98 -1.75
N TYR A 86 -10.85 3.28 -2.28
CA TYR A 86 -11.11 1.88 -1.92
C TYR A 86 -9.94 0.95 -2.28
N LEU A 87 -9.35 1.08 -3.47
CA LEU A 87 -8.17 0.29 -3.86
C LEU A 87 -7.00 0.49 -2.91
N PHE A 88 -6.76 1.74 -2.50
CA PHE A 88 -5.72 2.04 -1.50
C PHE A 88 -6.02 1.39 -0.14
N VAL A 89 -7.28 1.39 0.32
CA VAL A 89 -7.66 0.67 1.55
C VAL A 89 -7.39 -0.83 1.39
N HIS A 90 -7.83 -1.43 0.29
CA HIS A 90 -7.63 -2.85 0.00
C HIS A 90 -6.14 -3.24 0.02
N TRP A 91 -5.30 -2.48 -0.68
CA TRP A 91 -3.85 -2.70 -0.70
C TRP A 91 -3.16 -2.36 0.64
N GLY A 92 -3.72 -1.44 1.42
CA GLY A 92 -3.24 -1.18 2.79
C GLY A 92 -3.44 -2.39 3.69
N ILE A 93 -4.63 -2.99 3.64
CA ILE A 93 -5.01 -4.16 4.45
C ILE A 93 -4.21 -5.40 3.99
N TYR A 94 -4.48 -5.88 2.79
CA TYR A 94 -3.95 -7.16 2.32
C TYR A 94 -2.55 -7.02 1.72
N GLY A 95 -2.34 -5.96 0.95
CA GLY A 95 -1.19 -5.83 0.07
C GLY A 95 -1.43 -6.53 -1.27
N ARG A 96 -0.35 -6.78 -2.01
CA ARG A 96 -0.39 -7.49 -3.29
C ARG A 96 -0.06 -8.98 -3.11
N GLY A 97 -0.87 -9.82 -3.72
CA GLY A 97 -0.68 -11.26 -3.91
C GLY A 97 0.45 -11.58 -4.88
N TYR A 98 0.61 -12.87 -5.20
CA TYR A 98 1.63 -13.32 -6.16
C TYR A 98 1.11 -13.20 -7.60
N ARG A 99 -0.19 -13.38 -7.81
CA ARG A 99 -0.81 -13.24 -9.13
C ARG A 99 -1.03 -11.77 -9.47
N GLN A 100 -0.52 -11.35 -10.61
CA GLN A 100 -0.84 -10.04 -11.16
C GLN A 100 -2.29 -10.05 -11.63
N TYR A 101 -3.07 -9.03 -11.25
CA TYR A 101 -4.48 -8.82 -11.61
C TYR A 101 -5.53 -9.70 -10.92
N ASP A 102 -5.15 -10.49 -9.91
CA ASP A 102 -6.10 -11.31 -9.13
C ASP A 102 -6.25 -10.77 -7.69
N PHE A 103 -7.34 -10.05 -7.45
CA PHE A 103 -7.66 -9.50 -6.11
C PHE A 103 -8.04 -10.59 -5.10
N LEU A 104 -8.41 -11.79 -5.56
CA LEU A 104 -8.77 -12.90 -4.69
C LEU A 104 -7.54 -13.55 -4.05
N ASP A 105 -6.37 -13.38 -4.67
CA ASP A 105 -5.09 -13.90 -4.18
C ASP A 105 -4.49 -13.02 -3.06
N ASP A 106 -4.92 -11.76 -2.94
CA ASP A 106 -4.36 -10.82 -1.96
C ASP A 106 -4.60 -11.28 -0.51
N LYS A 107 -5.80 -11.80 -0.23
CA LYS A 107 -6.19 -12.27 1.11
C LYS A 107 -5.43 -13.54 1.55
N PRO A 108 -5.38 -14.64 0.79
CA PRO A 108 -4.63 -15.83 1.21
C PRO A 108 -3.14 -15.54 1.37
N VAL A 109 -2.55 -14.73 0.49
CA VAL A 109 -1.15 -14.33 0.60
C VAL A 109 -0.90 -13.47 1.84
N HIS A 110 -1.84 -12.61 2.21
CA HIS A 110 -1.77 -11.86 3.47
C HIS A 110 -1.77 -12.81 4.68
N GLU A 111 -2.67 -13.78 4.71
CA GLU A 111 -2.76 -14.77 5.79
C GLU A 111 -1.50 -15.65 5.91
N GLU A 112 -0.90 -16.05 4.79
CA GLU A 112 0.38 -16.76 4.78
C GLU A 112 1.50 -15.91 5.41
N ARG A 113 1.60 -14.63 5.03
CA ARG A 113 2.58 -13.70 5.59
C ARG A 113 2.32 -13.44 7.08
N LYS A 114 1.04 -13.30 7.46
CA LYS A 114 0.61 -13.13 8.85
C LYS A 114 1.05 -14.31 9.71
N LYS A 115 0.83 -15.55 9.25
CA LYS A 115 1.30 -16.79 9.90
C LYS A 115 2.82 -16.87 9.96
N ARG A 116 3.51 -16.58 8.85
CA ARG A 116 4.98 -16.65 8.77
C ARG A 116 5.65 -15.68 9.75
N TYR A 117 5.23 -14.42 9.78
CA TYR A 117 5.86 -13.39 10.60
C TYR A 117 5.26 -13.24 11.99
N GLY A 118 4.17 -13.94 12.31
CA GLY A 118 3.50 -13.87 13.61
C GLY A 118 2.76 -12.56 13.84
N TRP A 119 2.24 -11.94 12.77
CA TRP A 119 1.46 -10.70 12.89
C TRP A 119 0.10 -11.00 13.53
N ARG A 120 -0.33 -10.16 14.49
CA ARG A 120 -1.64 -10.31 15.14
C ARG A 120 -2.77 -9.65 14.34
N TRP A 121 -2.44 -8.65 13.53
CA TRP A 121 -3.36 -7.81 12.75
C TRP A 121 -3.24 -8.05 11.25
#